data_AF-A0A8C9FD15-F1
#
_entry.id   AF-A0A8C9FD15-F1
#
_cell.length_a   1.000
_cell.length_b   1.000
_cell.length_c   1.000
_cell.angle_alpha   90.00
_cell.angle_beta   90.00
_cell.angle_gamma   90.00
#
_symmetry.space_group_name_H-M   'P 1'
#
loop_
_entity.id
_entity.type
_entity.pdbx_description
1 polymer ?
#
loop_
_entity_poly.entity_id
_entity_poly.type
_entity_poly.pdbx_seq_one_letter_code
_entity_poly.pdbx_strand_id
1 'polypeptide(L)'
;LDGKHILFCLGQLTAPAAPPPPLGCDDPETEAAAELAVNYINGHSHHGYKFALNRIEQVRVLPQVSEELILFLELDLLETTCHILNPTPLVNCSVRTFEQHAVEGDCDVKLQKLNGQFSVLASKCHSHADSAEDIHEVCPDCPLLASLNDTDVLATVSSALNDYNSKTPDAYLRLLEIGRALKQVTARTIVEFAVAATNCTSQQAKDNLEACQLLPEDQSVSMPAHQPSSRQLRGRTEACCDALALVQE
;
A
#
# COMPACT_ATOMS: atom_id res chain seq x y z
N LEU A 1 -76.85 30.36 35.24
CA LEU A 1 -75.67 30.87 34.52
C LEU A 1 -74.46 30.28 35.21
N ASP A 2 -74.08 29.06 34.84
CA ASP A 2 -72.90 28.40 35.39
C ASP A 2 -72.11 27.81 34.22
N GLY A 3 -70.94 28.39 33.98
CA GLY A 3 -70.17 28.25 32.75
C GLY A 3 -69.14 27.13 32.86
N LYS A 4 -69.32 26.07 32.06
CA LYS A 4 -68.34 24.99 31.89
C LYS A 4 -67.13 25.50 31.09
N HIS A 5 -65.97 25.56 31.74
CA HIS A 5 -64.69 25.77 31.06
C HIS A 5 -64.28 24.50 30.29
N ILE A 6 -64.24 24.58 28.96
CA ILE A 6 -63.67 23.55 28.09
C ILE A 6 -62.17 23.84 27.98
N LEU A 7 -61.35 22.99 28.60
CA LEU A 7 -59.90 22.99 28.46
C LEU A 7 -59.53 22.24 27.16
N PHE A 8 -59.16 22.97 26.11
CA PHE A 8 -58.59 22.37 24.90
C PHE A 8 -57.12 22.00 25.17
N CYS A 9 -56.84 20.70 25.32
CA CYS A 9 -55.47 20.20 25.21
C CYS A 9 -55.02 20.31 23.74
N LEU A 10 -54.22 21.33 23.44
CA LEU A 10 -53.47 21.41 22.20
C LEU A 10 -52.34 20.37 22.26
N GLY A 11 -52.62 19.16 21.76
CA GLY A 11 -51.59 18.17 21.48
C GLY A 11 -50.68 18.71 20.38
N GLN A 12 -49.41 18.95 20.71
CA GLN A 12 -48.39 19.26 19.71
C GLN A 12 -48.16 17.98 18.90
N LEU A 13 -48.69 17.96 17.68
CA LEU A 13 -48.31 17.00 16.66
C LEU A 13 -46.86 17.31 16.27
N THR A 14 -45.91 16.62 16.89
CA THR A 14 -44.53 16.57 16.39
C THR A 14 -44.56 15.92 15.02
N ALA A 15 -44.25 16.68 13.98
CA ALA A 15 -44.03 16.12 12.66
C ALA A 15 -42.97 15.01 12.75
N PRO A 16 -43.14 13.88 12.06
CA PRO A 16 -42.08 12.88 11.97
C PRO A 16 -40.83 13.57 11.42
N ALA A 17 -39.70 13.39 12.12
CA ALA A 17 -38.42 13.89 11.67
C ALA A 17 -38.19 13.38 10.23
N ALA A 18 -37.79 14.28 9.34
CA ALA A 18 -37.41 13.88 7.98
C ALA A 18 -36.31 12.80 8.09
N PRO A 19 -36.36 11.74 7.27
CA PRO A 19 -35.30 10.76 7.27
C PRO A 19 -33.96 11.47 7.01
N PRO A 20 -32.88 11.07 7.70
CA PRO A 20 -31.58 11.68 7.48
C PRO A 20 -31.22 11.58 5.99
N PRO A 21 -30.53 12.58 5.44
CA PRO A 21 -30.06 12.52 4.07
C PRO A 21 -29.22 11.25 3.86
N PRO A 22 -29.24 10.65 2.66
CA PRO A 22 -28.39 9.52 2.34
C PRO A 22 -26.92 9.90 2.54
N LEU A 23 -26.11 8.98 3.09
CA LEU A 23 -24.67 9.18 3.21
C LEU A 23 -24.08 9.43 1.81
N GLY A 24 -23.35 10.53 1.67
CA GLY A 24 -22.52 10.92 0.55
C GLY A 24 -21.04 10.67 0.83
N CYS A 25 -20.21 10.97 -0.16
CA CYS A 25 -18.77 10.73 -0.11
C CYS A 25 -18.04 11.64 0.90
N ASP A 26 -18.50 12.88 1.06
CA ASP A 26 -17.91 13.87 1.97
C ASP A 26 -18.47 13.78 3.41
N ASP A 27 -19.29 12.77 3.71
CA ASP A 27 -19.79 12.59 5.07
C ASP A 27 -18.68 12.04 5.98
N PRO A 28 -18.48 12.62 7.19
CA PRO A 28 -17.43 12.15 8.11
C PRO A 28 -17.54 10.67 8.48
N GLU A 29 -18.75 10.12 8.46
CA GLU A 29 -18.98 8.69 8.67
C GLU A 29 -18.46 7.84 7.50
N THR A 30 -18.66 8.32 6.26
CA THR A 30 -18.16 7.67 5.05
C THR A 30 -16.63 7.73 4.98
N GLU A 31 -16.04 8.87 5.35
CA GLU A 31 -14.58 9.03 5.47
C GLU A 31 -13.98 8.06 6.50
N ALA A 32 -14.61 7.94 7.68
CA ALA A 32 -14.16 7.00 8.71
C ALA A 32 -14.27 5.53 8.25
N ALA A 33 -15.32 5.19 7.50
CA ALA A 33 -15.46 3.88 6.89
C ALA A 33 -14.38 3.61 5.82
N ALA A 34 -14.04 4.62 5.00
CA ALA A 34 -12.98 4.53 4.01
C ALA A 34 -11.59 4.39 4.66
N GLU A 35 -11.31 5.12 5.74
CA GLU A 35 -10.07 4.97 6.50
C GLU A 35 -9.90 3.55 7.07
N LEU A 36 -10.97 3.00 7.67
CA LEU A 36 -10.97 1.61 8.13
C LEU A 36 -10.71 0.63 6.97
N ALA A 37 -11.36 0.86 5.83
CA ALA A 37 -11.21 0.03 4.64
C ALA A 37 -9.76 0.04 4.11
N VAL A 38 -9.13 1.23 4.01
CA VAL A 38 -7.73 1.35 3.56
C VAL A 38 -6.77 0.70 4.55
N ASN A 39 -7.00 0.86 5.85
CA ASN A 39 -6.21 0.17 6.87
C ASN A 39 -6.35 -1.36 6.78
N TYR A 40 -7.57 -1.85 6.53
CA TYR A 40 -7.82 -3.28 6.30
C TYR A 40 -7.08 -3.77 5.06
N ILE A 41 -7.20 -3.08 3.92
CA ILE A 41 -6.54 -3.44 2.65
C ILE A 41 -5.04 -3.56 2.87
N ASN A 42 -4.40 -2.51 3.39
CA ASN A 42 -2.96 -2.50 3.65
C ASN A 42 -2.51 -3.57 4.67
N GLY A 43 -3.34 -3.87 5.67
CA GLY A 43 -3.06 -4.91 6.67
C GLY A 43 -3.27 -6.35 6.19
N HIS A 44 -3.97 -6.54 5.06
CA HIS A 44 -4.25 -7.87 4.48
C HIS A 44 -3.54 -8.08 3.13
N SER A 45 -2.81 -7.09 2.62
CA SER A 45 -1.91 -7.26 1.50
C SER A 45 -0.68 -8.07 1.93
N HIS A 46 -0.16 -8.91 1.03
CA HIS A 46 1.03 -9.74 1.28
C HIS A 46 2.21 -9.40 0.37
N HIS A 47 2.03 -8.45 -0.55
CA HIS A 47 3.02 -8.03 -1.54
C HIS A 47 2.82 -6.56 -1.89
N GLY A 48 3.85 -5.96 -2.48
CA GLY A 48 3.81 -4.60 -3.00
C GLY A 48 3.85 -3.53 -1.92
N TYR A 49 3.13 -2.44 -2.16
CA TYR A 49 3.23 -1.21 -1.39
C TYR A 49 1.90 -0.85 -0.73
N LYS A 50 1.99 -0.08 0.35
CA LYS A 50 0.82 0.50 1.01
C LYS A 50 0.17 1.50 0.07
N PHE A 51 -1.15 1.56 0.12
CA PHE A 51 -1.99 2.49 -0.61
C PHE A 51 -2.57 3.56 0.32
N ALA A 52 -2.59 4.80 -0.14
CA ALA A 52 -3.28 5.91 0.52
C ALA A 52 -4.63 6.16 -0.18
N LEU A 53 -5.63 6.65 0.57
CA LEU A 53 -6.92 7.05 0.00
C LEU A 53 -6.73 8.29 -0.90
N ASN A 54 -7.18 8.20 -2.16
CA ASN A 54 -7.28 9.35 -3.06
C ASN A 54 -8.66 9.98 -2.95
N ARG A 55 -9.69 9.15 -3.17
CA ARG A 55 -11.06 9.59 -3.36
C ARG A 55 -12.03 8.46 -3.06
N ILE A 56 -13.20 8.84 -2.55
CA ILE A 56 -14.35 7.96 -2.38
C ILE A 56 -15.24 8.20 -3.60
N GLU A 57 -15.18 7.32 -4.58
CA GLU A 57 -15.96 7.42 -5.81
C GLU A 57 -17.45 7.28 -5.53
N GLN A 58 -17.77 6.31 -4.69
CA GLN A 58 -19.15 6.00 -4.40
C GLN A 58 -19.32 5.40 -3.01
N VAL A 59 -20.44 5.75 -2.38
CA VAL A 59 -21.00 5.06 -1.22
C VAL A 59 -22.42 4.58 -1.55
N ARG A 60 -22.70 3.31 -1.26
CA ARG A 60 -24.05 2.74 -1.30
C ARG A 60 -24.38 2.11 0.04
N VAL A 61 -25.46 2.58 0.66
CA VAL A 61 -25.92 2.07 1.95
C VAL A 61 -27.15 1.20 1.73
N LEU A 62 -27.08 -0.05 2.16
CA LEU A 62 -28.23 -0.94 2.25
C LEU A 62 -28.63 -1.09 3.72
N PRO A 63 -29.82 -0.60 4.12
CA PRO A 63 -30.32 -0.87 5.46
C PRO A 63 -30.62 -2.37 5.61
N GLN A 64 -30.13 -2.99 6.69
CA GLN A 64 -30.62 -4.29 7.12
C GLN A 64 -31.74 -4.14 8.14
N VAL A 65 -32.47 -5.22 8.38
CA VAL A 65 -33.54 -5.28 9.38
C VAL A 65 -32.91 -5.17 10.77
N SER A 66 -32.75 -3.95 11.32
CA SER A 66 -32.34 -3.56 12.70
C SER A 66 -31.38 -2.33 12.68
N GLU A 67 -30.49 -2.19 13.69
CA GLU A 67 -29.39 -1.19 13.75
C GLU A 67 -28.17 -1.59 12.89
N GLU A 68 -28.29 -2.64 12.09
CA GLU A 68 -27.24 -3.10 11.18
C GLU A 68 -27.35 -2.42 9.81
N LEU A 69 -26.23 -1.91 9.30
CA LEU A 69 -26.12 -1.33 7.97
C LEU A 69 -25.03 -2.04 7.17
N ILE A 70 -25.26 -2.27 5.88
CA ILE A 70 -24.23 -2.71 4.94
C ILE A 70 -23.86 -1.52 4.06
N LEU A 71 -22.56 -1.24 3.98
CA LEU A 71 -22.01 -0.19 3.14
C LEU A 71 -21.17 -0.83 2.03
N PHE A 72 -21.32 -0.33 0.82
CA PHE A 72 -20.42 -0.60 -0.28
C PHE A 72 -19.70 0.70 -0.62
N LEU A 73 -18.37 0.67 -0.58
CA LEU A 73 -17.51 1.76 -0.98
C LEU A 73 -16.78 1.39 -2.26
N GLU A 74 -16.74 2.32 -3.20
CA GLU A 74 -15.82 2.32 -4.34
C GLU A 74 -14.74 3.37 -4.02
N LEU A 75 -13.49 2.95 -3.93
CA LEU A 75 -12.36 3.77 -3.50
C LEU A 75 -11.29 3.82 -4.59
N ASP A 76 -10.81 5.02 -4.88
CA ASP A 76 -9.59 5.24 -5.64
C ASP A 76 -8.44 5.40 -4.64
N LEU A 77 -7.38 4.62 -4.84
CA LEU A 77 -6.20 4.59 -3.99
C LEU A 77 -4.93 4.93 -4.76
N LEU A 78 -3.94 5.52 -4.08
CA LEU A 78 -2.63 5.85 -4.65
C LEU A 78 -1.53 5.03 -3.97
N GLU A 79 -0.67 4.39 -4.77
CA GLU A 79 0.49 3.67 -4.28
C GLU A 79 1.48 4.60 -3.56
N THR A 80 1.97 4.17 -2.40
CA THR A 80 2.98 4.91 -1.62
C THR A 80 4.37 4.29 -1.75
N THR A 81 5.40 5.01 -1.32
CA THR A 81 6.78 4.51 -1.27
C THR A 81 7.02 3.44 -0.20
N CYS A 82 6.06 3.19 0.70
CA CYS A 82 6.22 2.19 1.76
C CYS A 82 5.80 0.81 1.28
N HIS A 83 6.74 -0.15 1.30
CA HIS A 83 6.40 -1.56 1.15
C HIS A 83 5.43 -2.01 2.26
N ILE A 84 4.59 -3.02 2.02
CA ILE A 84 3.65 -3.54 3.04
C ILE A 84 4.37 -3.95 4.34
N LEU A 85 5.54 -4.56 4.19
CA LEU A 85 6.41 -4.98 5.31
C LEU A 85 7.10 -3.81 6.04
N ASN A 86 7.04 -2.58 5.51
CA ASN A 86 7.64 -1.42 6.17
C ASN A 86 6.79 -1.02 7.40
N PRO A 87 7.36 -0.94 8.62
CA PRO A 87 6.59 -0.60 9.82
C PRO A 87 6.12 0.86 9.86
N THR A 88 6.60 1.71 8.96
CA THR A 88 6.22 3.12 8.87
C THR A 88 4.69 3.26 8.76
N PRO A 89 4.05 4.03 9.66
CA PRO A 89 2.61 4.28 9.58
C PRO A 89 2.23 4.91 8.24
N LEU A 90 1.05 4.56 7.71
CA LEU A 90 0.59 5.00 6.38
C LEU A 90 0.67 6.52 6.19
N VAL A 91 0.31 7.29 7.21
CA VAL A 91 0.36 8.77 7.19
C VAL A 91 1.75 9.35 6.91
N ASN A 92 2.82 8.59 7.18
CA ASN A 92 4.20 8.99 6.94
C ASN A 92 4.77 8.40 5.63
N CYS A 93 3.96 7.68 4.86
CA CYS A 93 4.34 7.12 3.58
C CYS A 93 4.04 8.13 2.47
N SER A 94 5.07 8.50 1.70
CA SER A 94 4.89 9.44 0.59
C SER A 94 4.15 8.76 -0.55
N VAL A 95 3.14 9.42 -1.09
CA VAL A 95 2.43 8.97 -2.30
C VAL A 95 3.35 9.15 -3.51
N ARG A 96 3.40 8.16 -4.40
CA ARG A 96 4.18 8.27 -5.64
C ARG A 96 3.52 9.26 -6.59
N THR A 97 4.33 10.07 -7.27
CA THR A 97 3.83 11.03 -8.25
C THR A 97 3.72 10.40 -9.64
N PHE A 98 2.98 11.06 -10.53
CA PHE A 98 2.85 10.69 -11.94
C PHE A 98 4.22 10.48 -12.62
N GLU A 99 5.19 11.35 -12.37
CA GLU A 99 6.56 11.25 -12.92
C GLU A 99 7.35 10.03 -12.40
N GLN A 100 6.91 9.46 -11.27
CA GLN A 100 7.45 8.23 -10.72
C GLN A 100 6.75 6.99 -11.29
N HIS A 101 5.87 7.17 -12.29
CA HIS A 101 5.05 6.14 -12.92
C HIS A 101 4.10 5.50 -11.90
N ALA A 102 3.26 6.34 -11.28
CA ALA A 102 2.41 5.94 -10.17
C ALA A 102 1.50 4.76 -10.53
N VAL A 103 1.13 4.01 -9.49
CA VAL A 103 0.16 2.92 -9.58
C VAL A 103 -1.06 3.35 -8.78
N GLU A 104 -2.21 3.31 -9.42
CA GLU A 104 -3.49 3.58 -8.80
C GLU A 104 -4.20 2.26 -8.49
N GLY A 105 -5.09 2.27 -7.51
CA GLY A 105 -5.86 1.11 -7.09
C GLY A 105 -7.34 1.43 -7.01
N ASP A 106 -8.15 0.69 -7.78
CA ASP A 106 -9.60 0.76 -7.73
C ASP A 106 -10.11 -0.36 -6.82
N CYS A 107 -10.76 0.00 -5.70
CA CYS A 107 -11.16 -0.95 -4.68
C CYS A 107 -12.67 -0.91 -4.39
N ASP A 108 -13.31 -2.06 -4.51
CA ASP A 108 -14.66 -2.33 -4.01
C ASP A 108 -14.57 -2.90 -2.60
N VAL A 109 -15.19 -2.23 -1.62
CA VAL A 109 -15.17 -2.66 -0.21
C VAL A 109 -16.58 -2.79 0.33
N LYS A 110 -16.89 -3.96 0.90
CA LYS A 110 -18.12 -4.22 1.63
C LYS A 110 -17.86 -4.13 3.12
N LEU A 111 -18.53 -3.21 3.80
CA LEU A 111 -18.48 -3.03 5.25
C LEU A 111 -19.82 -3.36 5.90
N GLN A 112 -19.76 -3.72 7.18
CA GLN A 112 -20.89 -3.80 8.08
C GLN A 112 -20.72 -2.76 9.17
N LYS A 113 -21.79 -2.02 9.47
CA LYS A 113 -21.89 -1.20 10.67
C LYS A 113 -22.87 -1.87 11.62
N LEU A 114 -22.40 -2.23 12.81
CA LEU A 114 -23.22 -2.82 13.87
C LEU A 114 -22.94 -2.08 15.18
N ASN A 115 -24.00 -1.61 15.85
CA ASN A 115 -23.90 -0.86 17.12
C ASN A 115 -22.92 0.34 17.04
N GLY A 116 -22.87 1.02 15.89
CA GLY A 116 -21.97 2.16 15.68
C GLY A 116 -20.54 1.81 15.24
N GLN A 117 -20.16 0.53 15.20
CA GLN A 117 -18.81 0.09 14.85
C GLN A 117 -18.76 -0.52 13.45
N PHE A 118 -17.75 -0.14 12.66
CA PHE A 118 -17.50 -0.70 11.34
C PHE A 118 -16.62 -1.95 11.38
N SER A 119 -16.89 -2.89 10.49
CA SER A 119 -16.02 -4.03 10.17
C SER A 119 -16.01 -4.27 8.66
N VAL A 120 -14.87 -4.71 8.12
CA VAL A 120 -14.76 -5.07 6.70
C VAL A 120 -15.21 -6.52 6.54
N LEU A 121 -16.17 -6.76 5.64
CA LEU A 121 -16.65 -8.09 5.30
C LEU A 121 -15.93 -8.68 4.09
N ALA A 122 -15.60 -7.82 3.11
CA ALA A 122 -14.88 -8.20 1.91
C ALA A 122 -14.27 -6.96 1.25
N SER A 123 -13.15 -7.15 0.57
CA SER A 123 -12.53 -6.15 -0.30
C SER A 123 -12.06 -6.81 -1.59
N LYS A 124 -12.14 -6.10 -2.69
CA LYS A 124 -11.59 -6.50 -3.98
C LYS A 124 -10.94 -5.29 -4.62
N CYS A 125 -9.67 -5.39 -4.97
CA CYS A 125 -8.90 -4.30 -5.55
C CYS A 125 -8.31 -4.69 -6.89
N HIS A 126 -8.22 -3.72 -7.79
CA HIS A 126 -7.54 -3.80 -9.07
C HIS A 126 -6.56 -2.64 -9.18
N SER A 127 -5.28 -2.95 -9.35
CA SER A 127 -4.25 -1.92 -9.50
C SER A 127 -3.82 -1.81 -10.95
N HIS A 128 -3.59 -0.58 -11.38
CA HIS A 128 -3.13 -0.27 -12.72
C HIS A 128 -2.10 0.86 -12.64
N ALA A 129 -1.09 0.78 -13.49
CA ALA A 129 -0.11 1.85 -13.62
C ALA A 129 -0.60 2.88 -14.64
N ASP A 130 -0.15 4.12 -14.47
CA ASP A 130 -0.22 5.14 -15.52
C ASP A 130 0.35 4.58 -16.85
N SER A 131 -0.18 5.03 -17.99
CA SER A 131 0.33 4.55 -19.27
C SER A 131 1.76 5.08 -19.50
N ALA A 132 2.61 4.24 -20.08
CA ALA A 132 3.98 4.64 -20.42
C ALA A 132 3.98 5.80 -21.43
N GLU A 133 2.99 5.84 -22.32
CA GLU A 133 2.78 6.88 -23.31
C GLU A 133 2.46 8.22 -22.63
N ASP A 134 1.51 8.26 -21.70
CA ASP A 134 1.12 9.50 -21.00
C ASP A 134 2.30 10.07 -20.20
N ILE A 135 3.06 9.20 -19.52
CA ILE A 135 4.26 9.62 -18.81
C ILE A 135 5.31 10.16 -19.77
N HIS A 136 5.53 9.51 -20.90
CA HIS A 136 6.52 9.95 -21.88
C HIS A 136 6.14 11.28 -22.54
N GLU A 137 4.84 11.54 -22.75
CA GLU A 137 4.35 12.81 -23.29
C GLU A 137 4.61 13.98 -22.34
N VAL A 138 4.41 13.78 -21.04
CA VAL A 138 4.63 14.80 -20.01
C VAL A 138 6.10 14.91 -19.61
N CYS A 139 6.78 13.77 -19.50
CA CYS A 139 8.16 13.64 -19.04
C CYS A 139 8.94 12.59 -19.87
N PRO A 140 9.55 13.01 -20.99
CA PRO A 140 10.28 12.11 -21.88
C PRO A 140 11.48 11.40 -21.24
N ASP A 141 12.08 12.02 -20.22
CA ASP A 141 13.28 11.53 -19.53
C ASP A 141 12.96 10.75 -18.24
N CYS A 142 11.69 10.63 -17.85
CA CYS A 142 11.29 9.92 -16.65
C CYS A 142 11.53 8.40 -16.77
N PRO A 143 11.95 7.72 -15.68
CA PRO A 143 12.00 6.26 -15.67
C PRO A 143 10.60 5.67 -15.87
N LEU A 144 10.50 4.61 -16.67
CA LEU A 144 9.26 3.88 -16.86
C LEU A 144 9.29 2.54 -16.11
N LEU A 145 8.13 2.09 -15.64
CA LEU A 145 7.96 0.76 -15.08
C LEU A 145 8.44 -0.30 -16.06
N ALA A 146 9.30 -1.18 -15.57
CA ALA A 146 9.84 -2.30 -16.31
C ALA A 146 9.23 -3.61 -15.81
N SER A 147 9.21 -4.60 -16.68
CA SER A 147 8.83 -5.97 -16.29
C SER A 147 9.75 -6.47 -15.18
N LEU A 148 9.17 -7.03 -14.13
CA LEU A 148 9.93 -7.64 -13.03
C LEU A 148 10.74 -8.87 -13.47
N ASN A 149 10.35 -9.49 -14.59
CA ASN A 149 11.03 -10.64 -15.19
C ASN A 149 12.10 -10.23 -16.23
N ASP A 150 12.34 -8.93 -16.40
CA ASP A 150 13.36 -8.43 -17.32
C ASP A 150 14.76 -8.87 -16.87
N THR A 151 15.61 -9.25 -17.82
CA THR A 151 16.94 -9.79 -17.53
C THR A 151 17.84 -8.78 -16.81
N ASP A 152 17.76 -7.50 -17.14
CA ASP A 152 18.54 -6.46 -16.47
C ASP A 152 18.04 -6.25 -15.04
N VAL A 153 16.71 -6.35 -14.82
CA VAL A 153 16.10 -6.26 -13.49
C VAL A 153 16.58 -7.40 -12.61
N LEU A 154 16.46 -8.65 -13.07
CA LEU A 154 16.90 -9.83 -12.34
C LEU A 154 18.41 -9.79 -12.04
N ALA A 155 19.22 -9.36 -13.02
CA ALA A 155 20.66 -9.20 -12.83
C ALA A 155 20.99 -8.11 -11.80
N THR A 156 20.27 -6.98 -11.82
CA THR A 156 20.46 -5.87 -10.88
C THR A 156 20.13 -6.31 -9.45
N VAL A 157 18.99 -6.98 -9.24
CA VAL A 157 18.59 -7.52 -7.92
C VAL A 157 19.60 -8.54 -7.42
N SER A 158 19.97 -9.51 -8.26
CA SER A 158 20.96 -10.54 -7.90
C SER A 158 22.31 -9.92 -7.52
N SER A 159 22.79 -8.94 -8.31
CA SER A 159 24.04 -8.24 -8.04
C SER A 159 23.98 -7.48 -6.72
N ALA A 160 22.90 -6.73 -6.46
CA ALA A 160 22.75 -5.95 -5.24
C ALA A 160 22.69 -6.83 -3.99
N LEU A 161 21.89 -7.91 -4.02
CA LEU A 161 21.76 -8.83 -2.90
C LEU A 161 23.08 -9.57 -2.61
N ASN A 162 23.77 -10.03 -3.65
CA ASN A 162 25.06 -10.70 -3.48
C ASN A 162 26.14 -9.77 -2.93
N ASP A 163 26.18 -8.52 -3.41
CA ASP A 163 27.12 -7.51 -2.90
C ASP A 163 26.87 -7.23 -1.41
N TYR A 164 25.61 -7.04 -1.00
CA TYR A 164 25.25 -6.84 0.40
C TYR A 164 25.67 -8.03 1.28
N ASN A 165 25.26 -9.25 0.92
CA ASN A 165 25.60 -10.47 1.67
C ASN A 165 27.11 -10.75 1.71
N SER A 166 27.89 -10.24 0.75
CA SER A 166 29.34 -10.41 0.74
C SER A 166 30.08 -9.49 1.72
N LYS A 167 29.44 -8.38 2.11
CA LYS A 167 30.05 -7.32 2.94
C LYS A 167 29.63 -7.41 4.41
N THR A 168 28.49 -8.03 4.70
CA THR A 168 27.95 -8.14 6.05
C THR A 168 28.24 -9.53 6.65
N PRO A 169 28.75 -9.61 7.90
CA PRO A 169 28.92 -10.88 8.61
C PRO A 169 27.62 -11.41 9.23
N ASP A 170 26.50 -10.70 9.01
CA ASP A 170 25.20 -10.96 9.61
C ASP A 170 24.49 -12.19 8.99
N ALA A 171 23.21 -12.34 9.33
CA ALA A 171 22.33 -13.31 8.71
C ALA A 171 22.30 -13.12 7.19
N TYR A 172 22.44 -14.21 6.46
CA TYR A 172 22.33 -14.21 5.00
C TYR A 172 20.90 -13.83 4.61
N LEU A 173 20.78 -12.82 3.76
CA LEU A 173 19.49 -12.34 3.27
C LEU A 173 19.09 -13.08 2.00
N ARG A 174 17.81 -13.45 1.92
CA ARG A 174 17.18 -13.99 0.70
C ARG A 174 16.15 -13.01 0.16
N LEU A 175 16.04 -12.97 -1.17
CA LEU A 175 14.98 -12.25 -1.86
C LEU A 175 13.60 -12.83 -1.48
N LEU A 176 12.69 -11.96 -1.06
CA LEU A 176 11.27 -12.28 -0.89
C LEU A 176 10.52 -12.00 -2.18
N GLU A 177 10.62 -10.75 -2.65
CA GLU A 177 9.98 -10.31 -3.89
C GLU A 177 10.70 -9.12 -4.51
N ILE A 178 10.51 -8.96 -5.82
CA ILE A 178 10.84 -7.72 -6.51
C ILE A 178 9.55 -6.91 -6.52
N GLY A 179 9.51 -5.82 -5.77
CA GLY A 179 8.30 -4.99 -5.65
C GLY A 179 8.14 -4.05 -6.84
N ARG A 180 9.25 -3.44 -7.29
CA ARG A 180 9.22 -2.44 -8.36
C ARG A 180 10.51 -2.44 -9.16
N ALA A 181 10.39 -2.18 -10.46
CA ALA A 181 11.52 -1.98 -11.35
C ALA A 181 11.25 -0.82 -12.31
N LEU A 182 12.25 0.03 -12.49
CA LEU A 182 12.20 1.17 -13.40
C LEU A 182 13.39 1.12 -14.36
N LYS A 183 13.15 1.42 -15.63
CA LYS A 183 14.20 1.61 -16.63
C LYS A 183 14.19 3.05 -17.13
N GLN A 184 15.36 3.68 -17.07
CA GLN A 184 15.61 4.96 -17.71
C GLN A 184 16.07 4.78 -19.16
N VAL A 185 15.81 5.80 -19.97
CA VAL A 185 16.25 5.90 -21.38
C VAL A 185 17.77 5.71 -21.51
N THR A 186 18.56 6.10 -20.51
CA THR A 186 20.02 5.95 -20.47
C THR A 186 20.52 4.55 -20.07
N ALA A 187 19.68 3.52 -20.16
CA ALA A 187 19.96 2.14 -19.73
C ALA A 187 20.32 1.99 -18.24
N ARG A 188 19.78 2.87 -17.39
CA ARG A 188 19.86 2.70 -15.92
C ARG A 188 18.65 1.93 -15.45
N THR A 189 18.90 0.82 -14.75
CA THR A 189 17.87 0.03 -14.07
C THR A 189 17.87 0.37 -12.58
N ILE A 190 16.69 0.69 -12.06
CA ILE A 190 16.44 0.98 -10.65
C ILE A 190 15.47 -0.09 -10.17
N VAL A 191 15.79 -0.73 -9.04
CA VAL A 191 14.97 -1.81 -8.48
C VAL A 191 14.72 -1.57 -7.01
N GLU A 192 13.51 -1.90 -6.60
CA GLU A 192 13.09 -1.97 -5.21
C GLU A 192 12.62 -3.39 -4.94
N PHE A 193 13.19 -4.02 -3.90
CA PHE A 193 12.90 -5.40 -3.58
C PHE A 193 12.91 -5.64 -2.08
N ALA A 194 12.15 -6.64 -1.65
CA ALA A 194 12.06 -7.05 -0.25
C ALA A 194 12.96 -8.27 0.00
N VAL A 195 13.58 -8.29 1.17
CA VAL A 195 14.45 -9.38 1.60
C VAL A 195 14.10 -9.82 3.02
N ALA A 196 14.44 -11.07 3.33
CA ALA A 196 14.30 -11.62 4.68
C ALA A 196 15.59 -12.30 5.12
N ALA A 197 15.87 -12.18 6.41
CA ALA A 197 16.96 -12.87 7.07
C ALA A 197 16.72 -14.39 7.10
N THR A 198 17.82 -15.14 7.05
CA THR A 198 17.80 -16.59 7.20
C THR A 198 18.50 -17.02 8.48
N ASN A 199 18.36 -18.29 8.85
CA ASN A 199 19.10 -18.92 9.94
C ASN A 199 20.59 -19.19 9.62
N CYS A 200 21.08 -18.78 8.44
CA CYS A 200 22.46 -18.96 8.00
C CYS A 200 23.24 -17.65 8.12
N THR A 201 24.54 -17.77 8.34
CA THR A 201 25.53 -16.73 8.00
C THR A 201 25.83 -16.74 6.51
N SER A 202 26.42 -15.65 6.01
CA SER A 202 26.89 -15.58 4.62
C SER A 202 27.88 -16.68 4.23
N GLN A 203 28.63 -17.26 5.18
CA GLN A 203 29.52 -18.38 4.89
C GLN A 203 28.77 -19.71 4.77
N GLN A 204 27.83 -19.99 5.69
CA GLN A 204 27.01 -21.20 5.63
C GLN A 204 26.16 -21.24 4.35
N ALA A 205 25.65 -20.08 3.91
CA ALA A 205 24.92 -19.98 2.66
C ALA A 205 25.78 -20.28 1.42
N LYS A 206 27.09 -20.00 1.45
CA LYS A 206 28.02 -20.39 0.38
C LYS A 206 28.24 -21.91 0.33
N ASP A 207 28.27 -22.55 1.50
CA ASP A 207 28.52 -23.98 1.61
C ASP A 207 27.28 -24.80 1.22
N ASN A 208 26.08 -24.37 1.65
CA ASN A 208 24.82 -25.01 1.29
C ASN A 208 23.62 -24.05 1.41
N LEU A 209 23.31 -23.34 0.32
CA LEU A 209 22.20 -22.38 0.26
C LEU A 209 20.83 -23.02 0.54
N GLU A 210 20.61 -24.25 0.10
CA GLU A 210 19.32 -24.94 0.24
C GLU A 210 18.98 -25.29 1.70
N ALA A 211 19.98 -25.34 2.58
CA ALA A 211 19.77 -25.55 4.01
C ALA A 211 19.34 -24.26 4.75
N CYS A 212 19.43 -23.10 4.10
CA CYS A 212 19.15 -21.80 4.71
C CYS A 212 17.66 -21.47 4.64
N GLN A 213 17.03 -21.51 5.81
CA GLN A 213 15.61 -21.28 6.00
C GLN A 213 15.36 -19.82 6.38
N LEU A 214 14.29 -19.24 5.82
CA LEU A 214 13.82 -17.92 6.20
C LEU A 214 13.44 -17.93 7.69
N LEU A 215 13.84 -16.87 8.40
CA LEU A 215 13.36 -16.63 9.75
C LEU A 215 11.89 -16.13 9.70
N PRO A 216 11.12 -16.30 10.79
CA PRO A 216 9.76 -15.78 10.88
C PRO A 216 9.67 -14.27 10.57
N GLU A 217 8.51 -13.82 10.10
CA GLU A 217 8.26 -12.55 9.39
C GLU A 217 8.67 -11.25 10.12
N ASP A 218 8.92 -11.28 11.42
CA ASP A 218 9.26 -10.13 12.26
C ASP A 218 10.64 -9.47 11.94
N GLN A 219 11.39 -9.96 10.94
CA GLN A 219 12.72 -9.47 10.55
C GLN A 219 12.89 -9.16 9.05
N SER A 220 11.79 -8.94 8.31
CA SER A 220 11.85 -8.61 6.88
C SER A 220 12.12 -7.10 6.64
N VAL A 221 12.95 -6.77 5.64
CA VAL A 221 13.37 -5.39 5.34
C VAL A 221 13.23 -5.11 3.84
N SER A 222 12.84 -3.89 3.48
CA SER A 222 12.80 -3.40 2.09
C SER A 222 14.11 -2.69 1.74
N MET A 223 14.67 -2.96 0.55
CA MET A 223 15.96 -2.40 0.12
C MET A 223 15.86 -1.72 -1.26
N PRO A 224 16.29 -0.45 -1.39
CA PRO A 224 16.49 0.19 -2.69
C PRO A 224 17.86 -0.14 -3.29
N ALA A 225 17.96 -0.34 -4.61
CA ALA A 225 19.24 -0.51 -5.29
C ALA A 225 19.31 0.24 -6.64
N HIS A 226 20.49 0.78 -6.94
CA HIS A 226 20.79 1.52 -8.17
C HIS A 226 22.06 1.00 -8.84
N GLN A 227 22.03 0.72 -10.15
CA GLN A 227 23.24 0.37 -10.92
C GLN A 227 23.89 1.63 -11.54
N PRO A 228 25.21 1.85 -11.42
CA PRO A 228 25.89 2.91 -12.15
C PRO A 228 26.09 2.56 -13.64
N SER A 229 25.92 3.56 -14.50
CA SER A 229 26.01 3.45 -15.97
C SER A 229 27.42 3.09 -16.43
N SER A 230 27.48 2.12 -17.35
CA SER A 230 28.68 1.58 -17.98
C SER A 230 29.43 2.62 -18.81
N ARG A 231 30.32 3.40 -18.18
CA ARG A 231 31.53 3.96 -18.81
C ARG A 231 32.47 4.49 -17.72
N GLN A 232 33.57 3.76 -17.55
CA GLN A 232 34.82 4.24 -16.94
C GLN A 232 34.81 4.50 -15.44
N LEU A 233 35.16 3.48 -14.64
CA LEU A 233 35.88 3.66 -13.36
C LEU A 233 36.64 2.37 -13.01
N ARG A 234 37.94 2.35 -13.33
CA ARG A 234 38.92 1.58 -12.57
C ARG A 234 38.95 2.18 -11.17
N GLY A 235 38.51 1.42 -10.16
CA GLY A 235 38.66 1.76 -8.75
C GLY A 235 37.33 1.81 -8.02
N ARG A 236 37.12 0.81 -7.16
CA ARG A 236 36.07 0.68 -6.12
C ARG A 236 34.64 1.06 -6.55
N THR A 237 33.88 0.02 -6.88
CA THR A 237 32.41 0.01 -6.88
C THR A 237 31.86 0.31 -5.48
N GLU A 238 31.52 1.58 -5.24
CA GLU A 238 30.57 1.97 -4.19
C GLU A 238 29.16 1.92 -4.81
N ALA A 239 28.46 0.80 -4.61
CA ALA A 239 27.01 0.77 -4.69
C ALA A 239 26.49 1.23 -3.32
N CYS A 240 25.90 2.42 -3.25
CA CYS A 240 25.20 2.88 -2.05
C CYS A 240 23.94 2.02 -1.88
N CYS A 241 24.02 1.02 -1.01
CA CYS A 241 22.89 0.34 -0.42
C CYS A 241 22.69 0.97 0.96
N ASP A 242 21.82 1.97 1.08
CA ASP A 242 21.33 2.38 2.40
C ASP A 242 20.28 1.34 2.83
N ALA A 243 20.75 0.33 3.57
CA ALA A 243 19.88 -0.52 4.35
C ALA A 243 19.40 0.29 5.56
N LEU A 244 18.18 0.82 5.52
CA LEU A 244 17.49 1.24 6.74
C LEU A 244 17.01 -0.02 7.47
N ALA A 245 17.96 -0.73 8.09
CA ALA A 245 17.68 -1.78 9.05
C ALA A 245 17.30 -1.10 10.39
N LEU A 246 16.01 -0.93 10.65
CA LEU A 246 15.53 -0.73 12.02
C LEU A 246 15.41 -2.10 12.67
N VAL A 247 16.53 -2.61 13.20
CA VAL A 247 16.49 -3.68 14.19
C VAL A 247 15.92 -3.05 15.47
N GLN A 248 14.69 -3.40 15.84
CA GLN A 248 14.20 -3.11 17.20
C GLN A 248 14.89 -4.08 18.17
N GLU A 249 15.55 -3.52 19.18
CA GLU A 249 16.07 -4.24 20.36
C GLU A 249 14.96 -4.97 21.14
#